data_AF-A0A7C3VIH2-F1
#
_entry.id   AF-A0A7C3VIH2-F1
#
_cell.length_a   1.000
_cell.length_b   1.000
_cell.length_c   1.000
_cell.angle_alpha   90.00
_cell.angle_beta   90.00
_cell.angle_gamma   90.00
#
_symmetry.space_group_name_H-M   'P 1'
#
loop_
_entity.id
_entity.type
_entity.pdbx_description
1 polymer ?
#
loop_
_entity_poly.entity_id
_entity_poly.type
_entity_poly.pdbx_seq_one_letter_code
_entity_poly.pdbx_strand_id
1 'polypeptide(L)'
;MIKESEENFEGNGALIKSLGNEVLERYREINLLYGIGEKISADNSIEATAGILLNEIRRVVKSGYASFLLNKNNSEGFDFKEIAFIGKVIADKKMSSIYEEIKKINEKAYKTGKGFIEKQKDIYILVSPLIAGRNKRIIGFLNLCSYPGEIFTAANLSFLSVISSYVSNFIELFRLYEYEKETAENLKAKNMELKNAKKVLTAENKMLKKSLTEKYSAENITGISDKGKALAVYIEKIAGLSSSVLITGETGTGKEFAAKAIHYSGDRRDKPFIAVNCSAIPESIFESELFGIEKGVATGVINRKGKLLEADGGTLFLDEIGDMPLAQQAKLLRVIEEKEVIPLGGNTPVKFDVRFIAATNKNLKKETANGNFREDLFYRLNVLNIELPPLRERREDIPLLVKHFISIYSERLGKSGIKISDRAMDILKDYGYPGNIRELKNEIEKIVSLLDSREINVQNISEHIIRALESCKTGTETYNKETVEKTGSNLGNGAENDPLSINPVSLKQKTYNIGESEKELIKVALSSSNGNKSAAAKKLGISREGLRLKMKKLGLQS
;
A
#
# COMPACT_ATOMS: atom_id res chain seq x y z
N MET A 1 -51.35 -66.47 56.86
CA MET A 1 -51.60 -65.23 57.62
C MET A 1 -50.43 -64.78 58.50
N ILE A 2 -50.10 -65.40 59.65
CA ILE A 2 -48.99 -64.87 60.50
C ILE A 2 -47.59 -65.05 59.88
N LYS A 3 -47.33 -66.17 59.19
CA LYS A 3 -46.06 -66.38 58.45
C LYS A 3 -45.91 -65.46 57.21
N GLU A 4 -47.00 -65.17 56.51
CA GLU A 4 -47.01 -64.26 55.36
C GLU A 4 -46.85 -62.79 55.77
N SER A 5 -47.25 -62.42 56.99
CA SER A 5 -47.02 -61.06 57.52
C SER A 5 -45.59 -60.84 58.01
N GLU A 6 -44.91 -61.88 58.51
CA GLU A 6 -43.50 -61.80 58.93
C GLU A 6 -42.54 -61.75 57.72
N GLU A 7 -42.78 -62.55 56.68
CA GLU A 7 -42.00 -62.49 55.42
C GLU A 7 -42.17 -61.13 54.70
N ASN A 8 -43.36 -60.52 54.75
CA ASN A 8 -43.61 -59.19 54.18
C ASN A 8 -42.97 -58.05 55.00
N PHE A 9 -42.78 -58.21 56.32
CA PHE A 9 -42.11 -57.22 57.17
C PHE A 9 -40.59 -57.27 57.01
N GLU A 10 -40.00 -58.47 56.92
CA GLU A 10 -38.57 -58.63 56.61
C GLU A 10 -38.24 -58.17 55.18
N GLY A 11 -39.09 -58.49 54.20
CA GLY A 11 -38.96 -58.03 52.81
C GLY A 11 -39.02 -56.51 52.68
N ASN A 12 -39.96 -55.85 53.37
CA ASN A 12 -40.06 -54.39 53.39
C ASN A 12 -38.92 -53.71 54.17
N GLY A 13 -38.43 -54.32 55.26
CA GLY A 13 -37.27 -53.83 56.01
C GLY A 13 -35.96 -53.88 55.21
N ALA A 14 -35.77 -54.93 54.40
CA ALA A 14 -34.67 -55.03 53.46
C ALA A 14 -34.77 -53.98 52.33
N LEU A 15 -35.99 -53.74 51.82
CA LEU A 15 -36.25 -52.73 50.79
C LEU A 15 -35.98 -51.30 51.29
N ILE A 16 -36.39 -50.97 52.51
CA ILE A 16 -36.17 -49.64 53.11
C ILE A 16 -34.68 -49.40 53.39
N LYS A 17 -33.94 -50.42 53.87
CA LYS A 17 -32.48 -50.34 54.01
C LYS A 17 -31.78 -50.17 52.66
N SER A 18 -32.24 -50.88 51.63
CA SER A 18 -31.73 -50.74 50.27
C SER A 18 -31.94 -49.32 49.73
N LEU A 19 -33.16 -48.79 49.86
CA LEU A 19 -33.49 -47.41 49.45
C LEU A 19 -32.69 -46.37 50.23
N GLY A 20 -32.55 -46.55 51.55
CA GLY A 20 -31.77 -45.65 52.40
C GLY A 20 -30.29 -45.61 52.01
N ASN A 21 -29.71 -46.76 51.68
CA ASN A 21 -28.34 -46.84 51.17
C ASN A 21 -28.19 -46.17 49.79
N GLU A 22 -29.16 -46.37 48.88
CA GLU A 22 -29.14 -45.73 47.55
C GLU A 22 -29.23 -44.19 47.65
N VAL A 23 -30.08 -43.68 48.55
CA VAL A 23 -30.21 -42.23 48.80
C VAL A 23 -28.93 -41.65 49.41
N LEU A 24 -28.30 -42.36 50.36
CA LEU A 24 -27.02 -41.96 50.95
C LEU A 24 -25.88 -41.97 49.93
N GLU A 25 -25.86 -42.93 49.00
CA GLU A 25 -24.90 -42.94 47.90
C GLU A 25 -25.12 -41.72 46.98
N ARG A 26 -26.35 -41.48 46.51
CA ARG A 26 -26.65 -40.29 45.68
C ARG A 26 -26.32 -38.97 46.37
N TYR A 27 -26.54 -38.87 47.68
CA TYR A 27 -26.18 -37.68 48.46
C TYR A 27 -24.65 -37.48 48.54
N ARG A 28 -23.87 -38.55 48.64
CA ARG A 28 -22.40 -38.49 48.58
C ARG A 28 -21.92 -38.10 47.18
N GLU A 29 -22.56 -38.60 46.13
CA GLU A 29 -22.26 -38.21 44.74
C GLU A 29 -22.50 -36.71 44.51
N ILE A 30 -23.63 -36.17 44.99
CA ILE A 30 -23.97 -34.75 44.86
C ILE A 30 -22.99 -33.86 45.64
N ASN A 31 -22.65 -34.22 46.88
CA ASN A 31 -21.68 -33.45 47.66
C ASN A 31 -20.27 -33.52 47.08
N LEU A 32 -19.89 -34.65 46.50
CA LEU A 32 -18.65 -34.79 45.76
C LEU A 32 -18.64 -33.85 44.55
N LEU A 33 -19.70 -33.85 43.73
CA LEU A 33 -19.83 -32.96 42.58
C LEU A 33 -19.79 -31.47 42.98
N TYR A 34 -20.42 -31.11 44.10
CA TYR A 34 -20.39 -29.76 44.64
C TYR A 34 -18.99 -29.35 45.14
N GLY A 35 -18.33 -30.19 45.95
CA GLY A 35 -16.98 -29.94 46.44
C GLY A 35 -15.91 -29.96 45.34
N ILE A 36 -16.15 -30.73 44.27
CA ILE A 36 -15.37 -30.67 43.03
C ILE A 36 -15.52 -29.29 42.38
N GLY A 37 -16.75 -28.79 42.25
CA GLY A 37 -17.06 -27.48 41.66
C GLY A 37 -16.39 -26.30 42.40
N GLU A 38 -16.42 -26.29 43.73
CA GLU A 38 -15.75 -25.25 44.53
C GLU A 38 -14.22 -25.28 44.37
N LYS A 39 -13.59 -26.46 44.43
CA LYS A 39 -12.12 -26.57 44.33
C LYS A 39 -11.61 -26.32 42.91
N ILE A 40 -12.42 -26.66 41.91
CA ILE A 40 -12.24 -26.26 40.50
C ILE A 40 -12.20 -24.74 40.36
N SER A 41 -13.05 -24.01 41.07
CA SER A 41 -13.13 -22.55 40.97
C SER A 41 -11.98 -21.80 41.68
N ALA A 42 -11.22 -22.50 42.53
CA ALA A 42 -10.16 -21.92 43.35
C ALA A 42 -8.75 -22.06 42.75
N ASP A 43 -8.51 -23.06 41.90
CA ASP A 43 -7.18 -23.38 41.34
C ASP A 43 -7.09 -23.12 39.83
N ASN A 44 -6.00 -22.46 39.41
CA ASN A 44 -5.74 -22.09 38.01
C ASN A 44 -4.95 -23.16 37.22
N SER A 45 -4.97 -24.43 37.64
CA SER A 45 -4.21 -25.51 36.96
C SER A 45 -5.02 -26.80 36.91
N ILE A 46 -5.10 -27.38 35.72
CA ILE A 46 -5.74 -28.67 35.48
C ILE A 46 -5.10 -29.77 36.33
N GLU A 47 -3.77 -29.74 36.52
CA GLU A 47 -3.03 -30.71 37.33
C GLU A 47 -3.38 -30.64 38.82
N ALA A 48 -3.48 -29.42 39.39
CA ALA A 48 -3.84 -29.21 40.79
C ALA A 48 -5.27 -29.72 41.07
N THR A 49 -6.21 -29.35 40.21
CA THR A 49 -7.60 -29.82 40.29
C THR A 49 -7.71 -31.34 40.12
N ALA A 50 -6.95 -31.93 39.19
CA ALA A 50 -6.95 -33.38 38.96
C ALA A 50 -6.47 -34.16 40.20
N GLY A 51 -5.46 -33.67 40.92
CA GLY A 51 -4.99 -34.29 42.16
C GLY A 51 -6.06 -34.33 43.26
N ILE A 52 -6.78 -33.21 43.42
CA ILE A 52 -7.89 -33.09 44.37
C ILE A 52 -9.02 -34.06 44.02
N LEU A 53 -9.43 -34.08 42.75
CA LEU A 53 -10.45 -34.96 42.20
C LEU A 53 -10.14 -36.43 42.47
N LEU A 54 -8.92 -36.86 42.14
CA LEU A 54 -8.49 -38.25 42.30
C LEU A 54 -8.54 -38.69 43.76
N ASN A 55 -8.17 -37.82 44.70
CA ASN A 55 -8.22 -38.14 46.12
C ASN A 55 -9.64 -38.41 46.61
N GLU A 56 -10.62 -37.59 46.20
CA GLU A 56 -12.01 -37.77 46.61
C GLU A 56 -12.68 -38.97 45.91
N ILE A 57 -12.45 -39.14 44.61
CA ILE A 57 -12.96 -40.31 43.86
C ILE A 57 -12.42 -41.60 44.47
N ARG A 58 -11.13 -41.64 44.80
CA ARG A 58 -10.49 -42.79 45.45
C ARG A 58 -11.14 -43.14 46.78
N ARG A 59 -11.49 -42.14 47.60
CA ARG A 59 -12.16 -42.35 48.89
C ARG A 59 -13.56 -42.92 48.73
N VAL A 60 -14.34 -42.39 47.79
CA VAL A 60 -15.74 -42.82 47.56
C VAL A 60 -15.80 -44.21 46.93
N VAL A 61 -14.97 -44.48 45.92
CA VAL A 61 -14.94 -45.76 45.18
C VAL A 61 -14.08 -46.82 45.90
N LYS A 62 -13.41 -46.47 47.01
CA LYS A 62 -12.48 -47.34 47.76
C LYS A 62 -11.43 -47.97 46.85
N SER A 63 -10.72 -47.16 46.06
CA SER A 63 -9.67 -47.66 45.16
C SER A 63 -8.27 -47.62 45.81
N GLY A 64 -7.41 -48.58 45.46
CA GLY A 64 -6.01 -48.60 45.90
C GLY A 64 -5.12 -47.63 45.11
N TYR A 65 -5.52 -47.35 43.87
CA TYR A 65 -4.83 -46.43 42.96
C TYR A 65 -5.85 -45.71 42.07
N ALA A 66 -5.57 -44.46 41.75
CA ALA A 66 -6.34 -43.65 40.80
C ALA A 66 -5.40 -42.79 39.97
N SER A 67 -5.65 -42.68 38.66
CA SER A 67 -4.88 -41.79 37.78
C SER A 67 -5.72 -41.11 36.73
N PHE A 68 -5.19 -39.99 36.26
CA PHE A 68 -5.81 -39.12 35.29
C PHE A 68 -4.83 -38.86 34.14
N LEU A 69 -5.24 -39.21 32.93
CA LEU A 69 -4.46 -39.00 31.72
C LEU A 69 -5.12 -37.95 30.83
N LEU A 70 -4.33 -37.09 30.20
CA LEU A 70 -4.79 -36.14 29.19
C LEU A 70 -3.96 -36.19 27.92
N ASN A 71 -4.61 -35.90 26.80
CA ASN A 71 -3.93 -35.69 25.53
C ASN A 71 -3.28 -34.30 25.52
N LYS A 72 -1.94 -34.27 25.43
CA LYS A 72 -1.13 -33.07 25.64
C LYS A 72 -1.14 -32.11 24.45
N ASN A 73 -1.36 -32.62 23.23
CA ASN A 73 -1.13 -31.87 21.99
C ASN A 73 -2.36 -31.74 21.10
N ASN A 74 -3.53 -32.18 21.59
CA ASN A 74 -4.70 -32.34 20.72
C ASN A 74 -4.34 -33.14 19.44
N SER A 75 -3.37 -34.06 19.51
CA SER A 75 -2.93 -34.87 18.38
C SER A 75 -4.02 -35.86 17.99
N GLU A 76 -4.10 -36.15 16.69
CA GLU A 76 -4.90 -37.27 16.18
C GLU A 76 -4.12 -38.56 16.47
N GLY A 77 -4.47 -39.24 17.57
CA GLY A 77 -3.84 -40.49 17.97
C GLY A 77 -3.95 -40.80 19.47
N PHE A 78 -3.53 -42.00 19.84
CA PHE A 78 -3.43 -42.43 21.24
C PHE A 78 -2.12 -41.93 21.86
N ASP A 79 -2.09 -40.64 22.19
CA ASP A 79 -0.96 -39.98 22.87
C ASP A 79 -1.47 -39.27 24.13
N PHE A 80 -1.40 -39.98 25.25
CA PHE A 80 -1.96 -39.55 26.54
C PHE A 80 -0.88 -39.59 27.60
N LYS A 81 -0.76 -38.49 28.35
CA LYS A 81 0.18 -38.37 29.46
C LYS A 81 -0.59 -38.38 30.78
N GLU A 82 -0.07 -39.12 31.75
CA GLU A 82 -0.55 -39.02 33.13
C GLU A 82 -0.21 -37.63 33.69
N ILE A 83 -1.24 -36.89 34.10
CA ILE A 83 -1.10 -35.56 34.67
C ILE A 83 -1.28 -35.53 36.19
N ALA A 84 -1.94 -36.55 36.75
CA ALA A 84 -2.07 -36.74 38.19
C ALA A 84 -2.29 -38.23 38.51
N PHE A 85 -1.79 -38.67 39.66
CA PHE A 85 -2.07 -40.00 40.21
C PHE A 85 -2.05 -39.96 41.75
N ILE A 86 -2.76 -40.90 42.38
CA ILE A 86 -2.75 -41.07 43.83
C ILE A 86 -2.88 -42.54 44.22
N GLY A 87 -2.20 -42.93 45.28
CA GLY A 87 -2.20 -44.30 45.80
C GLY A 87 -1.03 -45.15 45.29
N LYS A 88 -0.98 -46.40 45.73
CA LYS A 88 -0.01 -47.41 45.32
C LYS A 88 -0.75 -48.72 45.11
N VAL A 89 -0.40 -49.46 44.08
CA VAL A 89 -0.85 -50.86 43.95
C VAL A 89 0.02 -51.73 44.88
N ILE A 90 -0.60 -52.67 45.59
CA ILE A 90 0.00 -53.40 46.72
C ILE A 90 1.34 -54.10 46.35
N ALA A 91 2.22 -54.18 47.36
CA ALA A 91 3.69 -54.36 47.33
C ALA A 91 4.29 -55.61 46.64
N ASP A 92 3.49 -56.61 46.25
CA ASP A 92 4.03 -57.91 45.76
C ASP A 92 4.08 -58.06 44.23
N LYS A 93 3.68 -57.05 43.44
CA LYS A 93 3.70 -57.10 41.96
C LYS A 93 4.56 -55.98 41.37
N LYS A 94 5.33 -56.28 40.32
CA LYS A 94 6.07 -55.26 39.54
C LYS A 94 5.06 -54.26 38.94
N MET A 95 5.04 -53.05 39.49
CA MET A 95 4.13 -51.96 39.12
C MET A 95 4.08 -51.68 37.60
N SER A 96 5.19 -51.95 36.88
CA SER A 96 5.28 -51.86 35.43
C SER A 96 4.25 -52.71 34.68
N SER A 97 3.95 -53.92 35.17
CA SER A 97 2.99 -54.82 34.51
C SER A 97 1.55 -54.29 34.59
N ILE A 98 1.20 -53.55 35.65
CA ILE A 98 -0.15 -53.02 35.85
C ILE A 98 -0.36 -51.77 35.00
N TYR A 99 0.66 -50.93 34.85
CA TYR A 99 0.63 -49.79 33.93
C TYR A 99 0.43 -50.23 32.48
N GLU A 100 1.06 -51.34 32.06
CA GLU A 100 0.85 -51.91 30.72
C GLU A 100 -0.59 -52.39 30.51
N GLU A 101 -1.21 -53.03 31.51
CA GLU A 101 -2.61 -53.44 31.43
C GLU A 101 -3.57 -52.23 31.39
N ILE A 102 -3.35 -51.21 32.24
CA ILE A 102 -4.10 -49.96 32.19
C ILE A 102 -3.99 -49.32 30.80
N LYS A 103 -2.81 -49.31 30.20
CA LYS A 103 -2.59 -48.77 28.85
C LYS A 103 -3.40 -49.55 27.79
N LYS A 104 -3.38 -50.89 27.82
CA LYS A 104 -4.17 -51.73 26.89
C LYS A 104 -5.67 -51.44 27.01
N ILE A 105 -6.18 -51.32 28.23
CA ILE A 105 -7.60 -51.01 28.47
C ILE A 105 -7.93 -49.60 27.98
N ASN A 106 -7.04 -48.62 28.19
CA ASN A 106 -7.20 -47.27 27.65
C ASN A 106 -7.20 -47.23 26.12
N GLU A 107 -6.35 -48.01 25.45
CA GLU A 107 -6.37 -48.11 23.97
C GLU A 107 -7.69 -48.71 23.45
N LYS A 108 -8.24 -49.68 24.17
CA LYS A 108 -9.55 -50.26 23.89
C LYS A 108 -10.69 -49.25 24.13
N ALA A 109 -10.62 -48.50 25.23
CA ALA A 109 -11.52 -47.39 25.54
C ALA A 109 -11.43 -46.27 24.49
N TYR A 110 -10.25 -45.97 23.98
CA TYR A 110 -10.03 -44.98 22.92
C TYR A 110 -10.75 -45.36 21.62
N LYS A 111 -10.63 -46.62 21.20
CA LYS A 111 -11.24 -47.12 19.95
C LYS A 111 -12.77 -47.20 20.03
N THR A 112 -13.32 -47.45 21.21
CA THR A 112 -14.75 -47.73 21.40
C THR A 112 -15.54 -46.56 21.97
N GLY A 113 -14.88 -45.61 22.63
CA GLY A 113 -15.53 -44.51 23.37
C GLY A 113 -16.31 -44.99 24.61
N LYS A 114 -16.03 -46.19 25.12
CA LYS A 114 -16.72 -46.78 26.27
C LYS A 114 -15.76 -47.03 27.42
N GLY A 115 -16.28 -46.95 28.65
CA GLY A 115 -15.55 -47.38 29.84
C GLY A 115 -15.62 -48.90 30.04
N PHE A 116 -14.63 -49.43 30.76
CA PHE A 116 -14.45 -50.87 30.95
C PHE A 116 -14.09 -51.19 32.40
N ILE A 117 -14.56 -52.35 32.87
CA ILE A 117 -14.08 -53.01 34.08
C ILE A 117 -13.44 -54.33 33.65
N GLU A 118 -12.17 -54.54 33.99
CA GLU A 118 -11.47 -55.79 33.70
C GLU A 118 -10.78 -56.34 34.96
N LYS A 119 -10.98 -57.64 35.21
CA LYS A 119 -10.33 -58.36 36.32
C LYS A 119 -8.92 -58.76 35.90
N GLN A 120 -7.93 -58.37 36.69
CA GLN A 120 -6.53 -58.74 36.51
C GLN A 120 -6.02 -59.44 37.77
N LYS A 121 -6.06 -60.77 37.76
CA LYS A 121 -5.78 -61.62 38.94
C LYS A 121 -6.70 -61.26 40.11
N ASP A 122 -6.18 -60.56 41.13
CA ASP A 122 -6.85 -60.27 42.40
C ASP A 122 -7.37 -58.82 42.48
N ILE A 123 -7.13 -58.01 41.44
CA ILE A 123 -7.56 -56.61 41.36
C ILE A 123 -8.47 -56.39 40.16
N TYR A 124 -9.31 -55.36 40.24
CA TYR A 124 -10.11 -54.86 39.12
C TYR A 124 -9.56 -53.52 38.66
N ILE A 125 -9.44 -53.36 37.33
CA ILE A 125 -9.11 -52.09 36.70
C ILE A 125 -10.40 -51.53 36.10
N LEU A 126 -10.73 -50.31 36.49
CA LEU A 126 -11.86 -49.56 35.97
C LEU A 126 -11.35 -48.34 35.21
N VAL A 127 -11.75 -48.24 33.95
CA VAL A 127 -11.34 -47.16 33.04
C VAL A 127 -12.59 -46.44 32.54
N SER A 128 -12.58 -45.11 32.60
CA SER A 128 -13.63 -44.27 32.03
C SER A 128 -13.04 -43.18 31.13
N PRO A 129 -13.37 -43.14 29.83
CA PRO A 129 -12.88 -42.11 28.93
C PRO A 129 -13.48 -40.74 29.28
N LEU A 130 -12.65 -39.70 29.13
CA LEU A 130 -13.06 -38.31 29.21
C LEU A 130 -13.44 -37.85 27.81
N ILE A 131 -14.74 -37.65 27.58
CA ILE A 131 -15.29 -37.34 26.25
C ILE A 131 -15.76 -35.89 26.24
N ALA A 132 -15.23 -35.10 25.31
CA ALA A 132 -15.53 -33.69 25.17
C ALA A 132 -15.98 -33.32 23.74
N GLY A 133 -16.77 -32.25 23.66
CA GLY A 133 -17.22 -31.65 22.41
C GLY A 133 -18.26 -32.46 21.63
N ARG A 134 -18.83 -31.84 20.58
CA ARG A 134 -19.87 -32.45 19.72
C ARG A 134 -19.38 -33.66 18.93
N ASN A 135 -18.09 -33.71 18.62
CA ASN A 135 -17.47 -34.80 17.87
C ASN A 135 -17.10 -36.00 18.77
N LYS A 136 -17.52 -35.99 20.05
CA LYS A 136 -17.20 -37.03 21.05
C LYS A 136 -15.70 -37.36 21.10
N ARG A 137 -14.88 -36.32 21.13
CA ARG A 137 -13.43 -36.45 21.19
C ARG A 137 -13.03 -36.97 22.56
N ILE A 138 -12.17 -37.99 22.61
CA ILE A 138 -11.58 -38.44 23.87
C ILE A 138 -10.39 -37.55 24.18
N ILE A 139 -10.52 -36.76 25.26
CA ILE A 139 -9.49 -35.82 25.72
C ILE A 139 -8.62 -36.41 26.82
N GLY A 140 -9.01 -37.57 27.38
CA GLY A 140 -8.25 -38.27 28.39
C GLY A 140 -8.95 -39.49 28.99
N PHE A 141 -8.42 -39.98 30.12
CA PHE A 141 -8.94 -41.15 30.83
C PHE A 141 -8.85 -40.97 32.33
N LEU A 142 -9.85 -41.50 33.04
CA LEU A 142 -9.86 -41.68 34.48
C LEU A 142 -9.75 -43.17 34.78
N ASN A 143 -8.70 -43.56 35.49
CA ASN A 143 -8.40 -44.96 35.81
C ASN A 143 -8.46 -45.17 37.32
N LEU A 144 -9.06 -46.28 37.73
CA LEU A 144 -9.10 -46.76 39.12
C LEU A 144 -8.64 -48.21 39.19
N CYS A 145 -7.90 -48.57 40.23
CA CYS A 145 -7.60 -49.95 40.56
C CYS A 145 -8.13 -50.29 41.94
N SER A 146 -8.85 -51.40 42.08
CA SER A 146 -9.39 -51.84 43.37
C SER A 146 -8.27 -52.30 44.31
N TYR A 147 -8.57 -52.36 45.61
CA TYR A 147 -7.76 -53.14 46.54
C TYR A 147 -7.93 -54.65 46.24
N PRO A 148 -6.96 -55.52 46.57
CA PRO A 148 -7.11 -56.95 46.38
C PRO A 148 -8.36 -57.49 47.09
N GLY A 149 -9.18 -58.24 46.35
CA GLY A 149 -10.44 -58.79 46.86
C GLY A 149 -11.66 -57.85 46.77
N GLU A 150 -11.45 -56.55 46.50
CA GLU A 150 -12.54 -55.60 46.22
C GLU A 150 -12.97 -55.68 44.74
N ILE A 151 -14.28 -55.62 44.50
CA ILE A 151 -14.88 -55.81 43.17
C ILE A 151 -15.48 -54.48 42.70
N PHE A 152 -15.18 -54.09 41.45
CA PHE A 152 -15.92 -53.01 40.78
C PHE A 152 -17.14 -53.56 40.05
N THR A 153 -18.27 -52.89 40.22
CA THR A 153 -19.58 -53.23 39.65
C THR A 153 -19.98 -52.26 38.55
N ALA A 154 -21.07 -52.57 37.82
CA ALA A 154 -21.64 -51.67 36.84
C ALA A 154 -22.05 -50.30 37.42
N ALA A 155 -22.45 -50.25 38.71
CA ALA A 155 -22.73 -49.00 39.40
C ALA A 155 -21.48 -48.11 39.52
N ASN A 156 -20.32 -48.71 39.83
CA ASN A 156 -19.05 -47.96 39.88
C ASN A 156 -18.66 -47.40 38.52
N LEU A 157 -18.89 -48.15 37.43
CA LEU A 157 -18.65 -47.66 36.06
C LEU A 157 -19.59 -46.52 35.69
N SER A 158 -20.88 -46.62 36.04
CA SER A 158 -21.86 -45.56 35.78
C SER A 158 -21.50 -44.28 36.54
N PHE A 159 -21.17 -44.40 37.82
CA PHE A 159 -20.69 -43.28 38.63
C PHE A 159 -19.44 -42.64 38.03
N LEU A 160 -18.43 -43.44 37.67
CA LEU A 160 -17.19 -42.93 37.09
C LEU A 160 -17.42 -42.26 35.73
N SER A 161 -18.37 -42.74 34.93
CA SER A 161 -18.78 -42.12 33.67
C SER A 161 -19.38 -40.73 33.88
N VAL A 162 -20.21 -40.55 34.92
CA VAL A 162 -20.79 -39.25 35.27
C VAL A 162 -19.66 -38.28 35.65
N ILE A 163 -18.77 -38.69 36.55
CA ILE A 163 -17.61 -37.89 36.96
C ILE A 163 -16.73 -37.53 35.75
N SER A 164 -16.44 -38.51 34.88
CA SER A 164 -15.67 -38.29 33.65
C SER A 164 -16.31 -37.23 32.75
N SER A 165 -17.63 -37.20 32.62
CA SER A 165 -18.33 -36.17 31.84
C SER A 165 -18.19 -34.78 32.45
N TYR A 166 -18.36 -34.64 33.77
CA TYR A 166 -18.18 -33.36 34.47
C TYR A 166 -16.75 -32.83 34.33
N VAL A 167 -15.76 -33.69 34.56
CA VAL A 167 -14.36 -33.30 34.43
C VAL A 167 -14.02 -32.93 32.98
N SER A 168 -14.60 -33.64 32.00
CA SER A 168 -14.39 -33.31 30.59
C SER A 168 -14.89 -31.91 30.24
N ASN A 169 -16.09 -31.55 30.71
CA ASN A 169 -16.67 -30.22 30.50
C ASN A 169 -15.84 -29.13 31.18
N PHE A 170 -15.35 -29.37 32.39
CA PHE A 170 -14.49 -28.43 33.09
C PHE A 170 -13.21 -28.12 32.31
N ILE A 171 -12.53 -29.15 31.80
CA ILE A 171 -11.28 -28.97 31.06
C ILE A 171 -11.48 -28.17 29.77
N GLU A 172 -12.58 -28.39 29.04
CA GLU A 172 -12.90 -27.59 27.85
C GLU A 172 -13.18 -26.13 28.21
N LEU A 173 -13.97 -25.87 29.25
CA LEU A 173 -14.26 -24.51 29.70
C LEU A 173 -12.98 -23.78 30.13
N PHE A 174 -12.09 -24.47 30.84
CA PHE A 174 -10.80 -23.91 31.26
C PHE A 174 -9.91 -23.55 30.07
N ARG A 175 -9.77 -24.45 29.09
CA ARG A 175 -9.01 -24.20 27.84
C ARG A 175 -9.57 -23.02 27.06
N LEU A 176 -10.90 -22.92 26.96
CA LEU A 176 -11.57 -21.79 26.30
C LEU A 176 -11.28 -20.47 27.01
N TYR A 177 -11.35 -20.46 28.34
CA TYR A 177 -11.05 -19.28 29.15
C TYR A 177 -9.59 -18.81 29.00
N GLU A 178 -8.62 -19.72 29.01
CA GLU A 178 -7.21 -19.37 28.77
C GLU A 178 -6.99 -18.78 27.38
N TYR A 179 -7.59 -19.39 26.36
CA TYR A 179 -7.52 -18.89 24.98
C TYR A 179 -8.14 -17.49 24.84
N GLU A 180 -9.30 -17.26 25.46
CA GLU A 180 -9.95 -15.94 25.44
C GLU A 180 -9.10 -14.87 26.15
N LYS A 181 -8.49 -15.23 27.29
CA LYS A 181 -7.59 -14.34 28.01
C LYS A 181 -6.36 -13.95 27.18
N GLU A 182 -5.68 -14.92 26.58
CA GLU A 182 -4.49 -14.68 25.74
C GLU A 182 -4.84 -13.82 24.52
N THR A 183 -5.95 -14.14 23.83
CA THR A 183 -6.41 -13.36 22.68
C THR A 183 -6.79 -11.92 23.06
N ALA A 184 -7.39 -11.72 24.24
CA ALA A 184 -7.70 -10.38 24.75
C ALA A 184 -6.44 -9.57 25.06
N GLU A 185 -5.39 -10.17 25.61
CA GLU A 185 -4.09 -9.52 25.85
C GLU A 185 -3.39 -9.15 24.53
N ASN A 186 -3.36 -10.08 23.57
CA ASN A 186 -2.81 -9.85 22.23
C ASN A 186 -3.54 -8.72 21.49
N LEU A 187 -4.88 -8.68 21.59
CA LEU A 187 -5.69 -7.63 20.97
C LEU A 187 -5.45 -6.25 21.61
N LYS A 188 -5.25 -6.19 22.93
CA LYS A 188 -4.85 -4.96 23.63
C LYS A 188 -3.49 -4.45 23.15
N ALA A 189 -2.50 -5.33 23.03
CA ALA A 189 -1.17 -4.97 22.54
C ALA A 189 -1.22 -4.42 21.11
N LYS A 190 -1.92 -5.11 20.19
CA LYS A 190 -2.06 -4.69 18.80
C LYS A 190 -2.81 -3.36 18.63
N ASN A 191 -3.84 -3.12 19.46
CA ASN A 191 -4.54 -1.84 19.49
C ASN A 191 -3.64 -0.68 19.97
N MET A 192 -2.76 -0.94 20.94
CA MET A 192 -1.80 0.06 21.42
C MET A 192 -0.78 0.41 20.33
N GLU A 193 -0.27 -0.59 19.62
CA GLU A 193 0.65 -0.43 18.50
C GLU A 193 0.02 0.40 17.36
N LEU A 194 -1.22 0.06 16.97
CA LEU A 194 -1.97 0.80 15.94
C LEU A 194 -2.22 2.25 16.35
N LYS A 195 -2.54 2.50 17.63
CA LYS A 195 -2.72 3.86 18.17
C LYS A 195 -1.43 4.67 18.10
N ASN A 196 -0.28 4.06 18.41
CA ASN A 196 1.02 4.72 18.33
C ASN A 196 1.43 5.01 16.89
N ALA A 197 1.28 4.04 15.98
CA ALA A 197 1.53 4.23 14.56
C ALA A 197 0.67 5.37 13.97
N LYS A 198 -0.62 5.41 14.33
CA LYS A 198 -1.51 6.51 13.92
C LYS A 198 -1.01 7.87 14.42
N LYS A 199 -0.56 7.97 15.67
CA LYS A 199 0.00 9.22 16.22
C LYS A 199 1.24 9.68 15.45
N VAL A 200 2.19 8.78 15.21
CA VAL A 200 3.42 9.08 14.45
C VAL A 200 3.08 9.58 13.04
N LEU A 201 2.25 8.83 12.32
CA LEU A 201 1.81 9.20 10.97
C LEU A 201 1.08 10.55 10.94
N THR A 202 0.26 10.86 11.96
CA THR A 202 -0.41 12.16 12.02
C THR A 202 0.55 13.31 12.30
N ALA A 203 1.59 13.08 13.12
CA ALA A 203 2.60 14.08 13.40
C ALA A 203 3.48 14.35 12.16
N GLU A 204 3.91 13.29 11.48
CA GLU A 204 4.67 13.38 10.23
C GLU A 204 3.89 14.09 9.14
N ASN A 205 2.63 13.72 8.91
CA ASN A 205 1.75 14.42 7.96
C ASN A 205 1.62 15.91 8.29
N LYS A 206 1.52 16.28 9.57
CA LYS A 206 1.45 17.69 9.98
C LYS A 206 2.75 18.43 9.68
N MET A 207 3.91 17.83 9.95
CA MET A 207 5.21 18.41 9.62
C MET A 207 5.40 18.58 8.11
N LEU A 208 5.05 17.57 7.32
CA LEU A 208 5.12 17.61 5.86
C LEU A 208 4.22 18.72 5.29
N LYS A 209 2.98 18.82 5.76
CA LYS A 209 2.07 19.91 5.36
C LYS A 209 2.62 21.28 5.69
N LYS A 210 3.16 21.46 6.90
CA LYS A 210 3.80 22.72 7.31
C LYS A 210 4.97 23.09 6.39
N SER A 211 5.85 22.14 6.09
CA SER A 211 6.98 22.35 5.18
C SER A 211 6.53 22.73 3.76
N LEU A 212 5.44 22.13 3.26
CA LEU A 212 4.86 22.49 1.96
C LEU A 212 4.29 23.91 1.96
N THR A 213 3.56 24.29 3.02
CA THR A 213 3.02 25.65 3.17
C THR A 213 4.15 26.70 3.24
N GLU A 214 5.21 26.41 3.99
CA GLU A 214 6.39 27.28 4.04
C GLU A 214 7.06 27.38 2.68
N LYS A 215 7.30 26.25 1.99
CA LYS A 215 8.00 26.22 0.71
C LYS A 215 7.25 26.93 -0.42
N TYR A 216 5.92 26.86 -0.42
CA TYR A 216 5.07 27.39 -1.48
C TYR A 216 4.27 28.62 -1.04
N SER A 217 4.71 29.33 0.01
CA SER A 217 4.08 30.58 0.41
C SER A 217 4.17 31.64 -0.71
N ALA A 218 3.20 32.56 -0.74
CA ALA A 218 3.17 33.70 -1.66
C ALA A 218 4.49 34.47 -1.72
N GLU A 219 5.08 34.71 -0.56
CA GLU A 219 6.36 35.39 -0.37
C GLU A 219 7.53 34.67 -1.05
N ASN A 220 7.47 33.34 -1.18
CA ASN A 220 8.52 32.53 -1.82
C ASN A 220 8.37 32.41 -3.34
N ILE A 221 7.22 32.81 -3.92
CA ILE A 221 6.96 32.73 -5.38
C ILE A 221 7.66 33.84 -6.14
N THR A 222 7.77 35.01 -5.53
CA THR A 222 8.06 36.23 -6.27
C THR A 222 9.34 36.84 -5.79
N GLY A 223 10.28 37.01 -6.72
CA GLY A 223 11.52 37.66 -6.43
C GLY A 223 11.34 39.15 -6.10
N ILE A 224 12.45 39.87 -6.22
CA ILE A 224 12.54 41.26 -5.74
C ILE A 224 11.95 42.24 -6.77
N SER A 225 11.71 41.79 -8.01
CA SER A 225 11.12 42.59 -9.09
C SER A 225 9.71 43.10 -8.75
N ASP A 226 9.35 44.27 -9.27
CA ASP A 226 8.02 44.86 -9.05
C ASP A 226 6.90 44.01 -9.67
N LYS A 227 7.17 43.42 -10.84
CA LYS A 227 6.27 42.44 -11.49
C LYS A 227 6.09 41.19 -10.64
N GLY A 228 7.17 40.72 -10.00
CA GLY A 228 7.12 39.65 -9.01
C GLY A 228 6.21 40.06 -7.85
N LYS A 229 6.52 41.13 -7.14
CA LYS A 229 5.75 41.56 -5.95
C LYS A 229 4.26 41.74 -6.25
N ALA A 230 3.92 42.37 -7.38
CA ALA A 230 2.52 42.55 -7.81
C ALA A 230 1.80 41.21 -7.98
N LEU A 231 2.48 40.20 -8.53
CA LEU A 231 1.96 38.84 -8.68
C LEU A 231 1.69 38.17 -7.32
N ALA A 232 2.59 38.32 -6.34
CA ALA A 232 2.41 37.72 -5.01
C ALA A 232 1.20 38.32 -4.30
N VAL A 233 1.09 39.65 -4.29
CA VAL A 233 -0.07 40.36 -3.71
C VAL A 233 -1.37 39.89 -4.37
N TYR A 234 -1.37 39.70 -5.68
CA TYR A 234 -2.54 39.20 -6.39
C TYR A 234 -2.85 37.73 -6.04
N ILE A 235 -1.84 36.87 -5.95
CA ILE A 235 -2.00 35.46 -5.52
C ILE A 235 -2.60 35.39 -4.12
N GLU A 236 -2.09 36.17 -3.15
CA GLU A 236 -2.64 36.22 -1.79
C GLU A 236 -4.11 36.63 -1.78
N LYS A 237 -4.46 37.66 -2.55
CA LYS A 237 -5.84 38.16 -2.65
C LYS A 237 -6.80 37.10 -3.19
N ILE A 238 -6.38 36.27 -4.14
CA ILE A 238 -7.23 35.25 -4.74
C ILE A 238 -7.14 33.88 -4.05
N ALA A 239 -6.17 33.67 -3.16
CA ALA A 239 -5.89 32.35 -2.58
C ALA A 239 -7.09 31.82 -1.77
N GLY A 240 -7.79 32.69 -1.03
CA GLY A 240 -9.00 32.34 -0.26
C GLY A 240 -10.27 32.15 -1.10
N LEU A 241 -10.25 32.49 -2.39
CA LEU A 241 -11.43 32.36 -3.25
C LEU A 241 -11.61 30.93 -3.76
N SER A 242 -12.86 30.48 -3.92
CA SER A 242 -13.21 29.17 -4.50
C SER A 242 -13.28 29.18 -6.03
N SER A 243 -13.24 30.35 -6.65
CA SER A 243 -13.32 30.53 -8.11
C SER A 243 -12.19 29.84 -8.86
N SER A 244 -12.49 29.43 -10.09
CA SER A 244 -11.50 28.90 -11.04
C SER A 244 -10.42 29.93 -11.33
N VAL A 245 -9.17 29.47 -11.44
CA VAL A 245 -8.03 30.33 -11.81
C VAL A 245 -7.39 29.79 -13.08
N LEU A 246 -7.20 30.66 -14.08
CA LEU A 246 -6.40 30.38 -15.26
C LEU A 246 -5.02 31.03 -15.10
N ILE A 247 -3.96 30.25 -15.32
CA ILE A 247 -2.56 30.70 -15.28
C ILE A 247 -2.00 30.64 -16.70
N THR A 248 -1.73 31.79 -17.29
CA THR A 248 -1.11 31.91 -18.61
C THR A 248 0.36 32.27 -18.50
N GLY A 249 1.16 31.85 -19.46
CA GLY A 249 2.56 32.27 -19.59
C GLY A 249 3.40 31.27 -20.35
N GLU A 250 4.57 31.70 -20.78
CA GLU A 250 5.48 30.87 -21.59
C GLU A 250 5.86 29.54 -20.90
N THR A 251 6.37 28.61 -21.70
CA THR A 251 6.90 27.35 -21.17
C THR A 251 8.07 27.64 -20.23
N GLY A 252 8.06 27.00 -19.05
CA GLY A 252 9.15 27.14 -18.07
C GLY A 252 9.08 28.35 -17.14
N THR A 253 8.01 29.17 -17.16
CA THR A 253 7.86 30.34 -16.26
C THR A 253 7.48 30.02 -14.82
N GLY A 254 7.17 28.75 -14.51
CA GLY A 254 6.81 28.30 -13.16
C GLY A 254 5.30 28.19 -12.87
N LYS A 255 4.47 27.88 -13.87
CA LYS A 255 3.00 27.76 -13.73
C LYS A 255 2.55 26.80 -12.62
N GLU A 256 3.17 25.62 -12.52
CA GLU A 256 2.87 24.67 -11.42
C GLU A 256 3.21 25.25 -10.04
N PHE A 257 4.30 26.02 -9.94
CA PHE A 257 4.69 26.67 -8.69
C PHE A 257 3.64 27.71 -8.27
N ALA A 258 3.19 28.55 -9.21
CA ALA A 258 2.11 29.52 -8.98
C ALA A 258 0.80 28.83 -8.56
N ALA A 259 0.45 27.69 -9.17
CA ALA A 259 -0.73 26.92 -8.78
C ALA A 259 -0.65 26.37 -7.34
N LYS A 260 0.50 25.79 -6.97
CA LYS A 260 0.74 25.31 -5.60
C LYS A 260 0.63 26.44 -4.60
N ALA A 261 1.19 27.58 -4.94
CA ALA A 261 1.12 28.76 -4.13
C ALA A 261 -0.28 29.28 -3.85
N ILE A 262 -1.12 29.39 -4.89
CA ILE A 262 -2.53 29.75 -4.74
C ILE A 262 -3.23 28.79 -3.78
N HIS A 263 -2.90 27.50 -3.84
CA HIS A 263 -3.46 26.49 -2.95
C HIS A 263 -2.95 26.63 -1.50
N TYR A 264 -1.64 26.70 -1.28
CA TYR A 264 -1.03 26.72 0.06
C TYR A 264 -1.21 28.06 0.79
N SER A 265 -1.46 29.16 0.06
CA SER A 265 -1.86 30.44 0.63
C SER A 265 -3.36 30.55 0.92
N GLY A 266 -4.18 29.57 0.52
CA GLY A 266 -5.64 29.63 0.61
C GLY A 266 -6.26 28.80 1.74
N ASP A 267 -7.59 28.83 1.83
CA ASP A 267 -8.37 28.09 2.84
C ASP A 267 -8.25 26.57 2.71
N ARG A 268 -7.90 26.09 1.51
CA ARG A 268 -7.74 24.66 1.20
C ARG A 268 -6.30 24.16 1.36
N ARG A 269 -5.39 24.93 1.97
CA ARG A 269 -3.96 24.57 2.13
C ARG A 269 -3.68 23.22 2.80
N ASP A 270 -4.59 22.75 3.65
CA ASP A 270 -4.47 21.47 4.36
C ASP A 270 -5.19 20.31 3.64
N LYS A 271 -5.82 20.59 2.49
CA LYS A 271 -6.60 19.65 1.68
C LYS A 271 -5.75 19.12 0.50
N PRO A 272 -6.22 18.10 -0.24
CA PRO A 272 -5.45 17.56 -1.36
C PRO A 272 -5.18 18.59 -2.46
N PHE A 273 -3.96 18.60 -2.98
CA PHE A 273 -3.60 19.26 -4.24
C PHE A 273 -3.23 18.17 -5.25
N ILE A 274 -4.08 17.96 -6.24
CA ILE A 274 -3.88 16.95 -7.28
C ILE A 274 -3.49 17.66 -8.57
N ALA A 275 -2.33 17.34 -9.12
CA ALA A 275 -1.85 17.88 -10.39
C ALA A 275 -2.04 16.85 -11.51
N VAL A 276 -2.56 17.31 -12.64
CA VAL A 276 -2.81 16.52 -13.84
C VAL A 276 -2.26 17.27 -15.04
N ASN A 277 -1.35 16.65 -15.79
CA ASN A 277 -0.95 17.17 -17.09
C ASN A 277 -1.91 16.63 -18.16
N CYS A 278 -2.66 17.52 -18.81
CA CYS A 278 -3.67 17.17 -19.81
C CYS A 278 -3.08 16.65 -21.12
N SER A 279 -1.86 17.07 -21.49
CA SER A 279 -1.20 16.61 -22.72
C SER A 279 -0.65 15.19 -22.59
N ALA A 280 -0.37 14.75 -21.36
CA ALA A 280 0.26 13.47 -21.08
C ALA A 280 -0.73 12.30 -21.00
N ILE A 281 -2.04 12.57 -20.93
CA ILE A 281 -3.08 11.54 -20.77
C ILE A 281 -3.64 11.16 -22.14
N PRO A 282 -3.43 9.91 -22.60
CA PRO A 282 -4.07 9.39 -23.80
C PRO A 282 -5.59 9.43 -23.68
N GLU A 283 -6.26 9.72 -24.80
CA GLU A 283 -7.72 9.82 -24.85
C GLU A 283 -8.44 8.56 -24.37
N SER A 284 -7.87 7.39 -24.64
CA SER A 284 -8.43 6.09 -24.24
C SER A 284 -8.48 5.87 -22.73
N ILE A 285 -7.62 6.54 -21.95
CA ILE A 285 -7.56 6.37 -20.49
C ILE A 285 -8.02 7.60 -19.71
N PHE A 286 -8.35 8.70 -20.41
CA PHE A 286 -8.72 9.97 -19.79
C PHE A 286 -9.86 9.83 -18.78
N GLU A 287 -10.94 9.13 -19.15
CA GLU A 287 -12.09 8.94 -18.25
C GLU A 287 -11.70 8.11 -17.02
N SER A 288 -11.00 7.00 -17.22
CA SER A 288 -10.60 6.14 -16.11
C SER A 288 -9.62 6.83 -15.15
N GLU A 289 -8.75 7.72 -15.65
CA GLU A 289 -7.81 8.47 -14.81
C GLU A 289 -8.50 9.65 -14.11
N LEU A 290 -9.29 10.45 -14.84
CA LEU A 290 -9.89 11.68 -14.29
C LEU A 290 -11.16 11.40 -13.48
N PHE A 291 -12.03 10.52 -13.96
CA PHE A 291 -13.35 10.21 -13.39
C PHE A 291 -13.35 8.93 -12.54
N GLY A 292 -12.43 8.00 -12.82
CA GLY A 292 -12.33 6.73 -12.12
C GLY A 292 -12.99 5.60 -12.89
N ILE A 293 -12.87 4.38 -12.37
CA ILE A 293 -13.39 3.16 -13.01
C ILE A 293 -13.99 2.23 -11.96
N GLU A 294 -15.21 1.75 -12.21
CA GLU A 294 -15.86 0.76 -11.36
C GLU A 294 -15.44 -0.67 -11.70
N LYS A 295 -15.60 -1.55 -10.71
CA LYS A 295 -15.37 -2.99 -10.92
C LYS A 295 -16.41 -3.52 -11.91
N GLY A 296 -15.97 -4.32 -12.88
CA GLY A 296 -16.87 -4.97 -13.84
C GLY A 296 -16.88 -4.35 -15.24
N VAL A 297 -16.14 -3.25 -15.47
CA VAL A 297 -15.94 -2.68 -16.82
C VAL A 297 -15.20 -3.63 -17.75
N ALA A 298 -14.21 -4.36 -17.22
CA ALA A 298 -13.52 -5.43 -17.94
C ALA A 298 -13.00 -6.51 -16.96
N THR A 299 -12.63 -7.67 -17.50
CA THR A 299 -12.05 -8.77 -16.73
C THR A 299 -10.77 -8.33 -16.02
N GLY A 300 -10.72 -8.47 -14.70
CA GLY A 300 -9.54 -8.11 -13.89
C GLY A 300 -9.46 -6.65 -13.46
N VAL A 301 -10.45 -5.81 -13.80
CA VAL A 301 -10.49 -4.41 -13.38
C VAL A 301 -10.91 -4.29 -11.91
N ILE A 302 -10.07 -3.62 -11.12
CA ILE A 302 -10.33 -3.26 -9.73
C ILE A 302 -10.87 -1.83 -9.70
N ASN A 303 -11.77 -1.55 -8.75
CA ASN A 303 -12.29 -0.21 -8.53
C ASN A 303 -11.15 0.78 -8.24
N ARG A 304 -11.10 1.90 -8.97
CA ARG A 304 -10.09 2.96 -8.79
C ARG A 304 -10.77 4.34 -8.85
N LYS A 305 -10.49 5.16 -7.84
CA LYS A 305 -10.95 6.55 -7.79
C LYS A 305 -10.24 7.38 -8.87
N GLY A 306 -10.98 8.26 -9.53
CA GLY A 306 -10.42 9.24 -10.45
C GLY A 306 -9.79 10.44 -9.75
N LYS A 307 -8.95 11.19 -10.47
CA LYS A 307 -8.25 12.37 -9.96
C LYS A 307 -9.18 13.46 -9.40
N LEU A 308 -10.40 13.60 -9.91
CA LEU A 308 -11.38 14.52 -9.34
C LEU A 308 -11.82 14.13 -7.94
N LEU A 309 -12.12 12.85 -7.74
CA LEU A 309 -12.52 12.33 -6.42
C LEU A 309 -11.34 12.25 -5.45
N GLU A 310 -10.12 12.07 -5.95
CA GLU A 310 -8.89 12.23 -5.15
C GLU A 310 -8.69 13.68 -4.68
N ALA A 311 -9.13 14.65 -5.49
CA ALA A 311 -9.01 16.09 -5.19
C ALA A 311 -10.17 16.65 -4.34
N ASP A 312 -11.15 15.83 -3.96
CA ASP A 312 -12.37 16.27 -3.28
C ASP A 312 -12.07 17.05 -1.98
N GLY A 313 -12.79 18.16 -1.79
CA GLY A 313 -12.55 19.16 -0.75
C GLY A 313 -11.26 19.98 -0.93
N GLY A 314 -10.48 19.75 -1.99
CA GLY A 314 -9.16 20.30 -2.24
C GLY A 314 -9.07 21.09 -3.55
N THR A 315 -7.98 20.91 -4.29
CA THR A 315 -7.69 21.63 -5.54
C THR A 315 -7.20 20.67 -6.62
N LEU A 316 -7.75 20.80 -7.82
CA LEU A 316 -7.29 20.11 -9.01
C LEU A 316 -6.57 21.10 -9.93
N PHE A 317 -5.29 20.84 -10.16
CA PHE A 317 -4.46 21.59 -11.08
C PHE A 317 -4.38 20.88 -12.43
N LEU A 318 -4.78 21.57 -13.50
CA LEU A 318 -4.80 21.09 -14.87
C LEU A 318 -3.71 21.82 -15.66
N ASP A 319 -2.55 21.19 -15.84
CA ASP A 319 -1.47 21.73 -16.66
C ASP A 319 -1.70 21.43 -18.15
N GLU A 320 -1.20 22.32 -18.99
CA GLU A 320 -1.30 22.23 -20.46
C GLU A 320 -2.75 22.06 -20.97
N ILE A 321 -3.72 22.78 -20.36
CA ILE A 321 -5.15 22.64 -20.71
C ILE A 321 -5.45 22.96 -22.18
N GLY A 322 -4.64 23.83 -22.80
CA GLY A 322 -4.78 24.22 -24.22
C GLY A 322 -4.38 23.13 -25.23
N ASP A 323 -3.82 22.00 -24.77
CA ASP A 323 -3.52 20.83 -25.59
C ASP A 323 -4.56 19.71 -25.45
N MET A 324 -5.61 19.93 -24.64
CA MET A 324 -6.67 18.95 -24.42
C MET A 324 -7.54 18.76 -25.69
N PRO A 325 -7.81 17.53 -26.15
CA PRO A 325 -8.75 17.27 -27.24
C PRO A 325 -10.18 17.75 -26.96
N LEU A 326 -10.91 18.22 -27.98
CA LEU A 326 -12.28 18.76 -27.85
C LEU A 326 -13.27 17.81 -27.15
N ALA A 327 -13.16 16.50 -27.39
CA ALA A 327 -14.01 15.49 -26.75
C ALA A 327 -13.81 15.44 -25.24
N GLN A 328 -12.58 15.63 -24.77
CA GLN A 328 -12.25 15.69 -23.34
C GLN A 328 -12.69 17.01 -22.72
N GLN A 329 -12.54 18.12 -23.47
CA GLN A 329 -13.01 19.44 -23.03
C GLN A 329 -14.51 19.44 -22.72
N ALA A 330 -15.33 18.81 -23.57
CA ALA A 330 -16.77 18.69 -23.34
C ALA A 330 -17.11 17.92 -22.05
N LYS A 331 -16.38 16.85 -21.75
CA LYS A 331 -16.57 16.05 -20.53
C LYS A 331 -16.12 16.82 -19.29
N LEU A 332 -14.99 17.52 -19.38
CA LEU A 332 -14.49 18.36 -18.29
C LEU A 332 -15.45 19.51 -17.98
N LEU A 333 -15.99 20.18 -19.01
CA LEU A 333 -16.99 21.24 -18.85
C LEU A 333 -18.17 20.77 -18.01
N ARG A 334 -18.77 19.63 -18.41
CA ARG A 334 -19.93 19.05 -17.72
C ARG A 334 -19.66 18.84 -16.23
N VAL A 335 -18.49 18.29 -15.92
CA VAL A 335 -18.05 18.04 -14.54
C VAL A 335 -17.86 19.35 -13.75
N ILE A 336 -17.29 20.39 -14.37
CA ILE A 336 -17.10 21.70 -13.70
C ILE A 336 -18.45 22.39 -13.43
N GLU A 337 -19.43 22.20 -14.30
CA GLU A 337 -20.78 22.78 -14.18
C GLU A 337 -21.65 22.03 -13.18
N GLU A 338 -21.78 20.71 -13.34
CA GLU A 338 -22.67 19.85 -12.53
C GLU A 338 -22.10 19.57 -11.13
N LYS A 339 -20.78 19.71 -10.93
CA LYS A 339 -20.08 19.32 -9.67
C LYS A 339 -20.33 17.86 -9.28
N GLU A 340 -20.58 17.03 -10.29
CA GLU A 340 -20.82 15.60 -10.20
C GLU A 340 -19.99 14.88 -11.26
N VAL A 341 -19.59 13.64 -10.96
CA VAL A 341 -18.86 12.79 -11.89
C VAL A 341 -19.43 11.37 -11.84
N ILE A 342 -19.55 10.74 -13.00
CA ILE A 342 -19.93 9.33 -13.12
C ILE A 342 -18.65 8.56 -13.47
N PRO A 343 -18.16 7.66 -12.60
CA PRO A 343 -17.01 6.82 -12.91
C PRO A 343 -17.31 5.91 -14.12
N LEU A 344 -16.27 5.52 -14.86
CA LEU A 344 -16.43 4.65 -16.01
C LEU A 344 -17.06 3.31 -15.59
N GLY A 345 -18.16 2.95 -16.24
CA GLY A 345 -18.97 1.75 -15.92
C GLY A 345 -19.92 1.90 -14.74
N GLY A 346 -19.88 3.03 -14.04
CA GLY A 346 -20.83 3.36 -12.99
C GLY A 346 -22.10 4.00 -13.57
N ASN A 347 -23.19 3.93 -12.81
CA ASN A 347 -24.48 4.51 -13.18
C ASN A 347 -24.95 5.61 -12.21
N THR A 348 -24.20 5.83 -11.13
CA THR A 348 -24.54 6.78 -10.07
C THR A 348 -23.60 7.99 -10.12
N PRO A 349 -24.14 9.22 -10.25
CA PRO A 349 -23.35 10.43 -10.09
C PRO A 349 -22.79 10.57 -8.68
N VAL A 350 -21.52 10.97 -8.58
CA VAL A 350 -20.82 11.24 -7.32
C VAL A 350 -20.52 12.74 -7.24
N LYS A 351 -21.10 13.41 -6.24
CA LYS A 351 -20.83 14.83 -5.96
C LYS A 351 -19.40 15.04 -5.45
N PHE A 352 -18.79 16.14 -5.86
CA PHE A 352 -17.48 16.56 -5.35
C PHE A 352 -17.40 18.08 -5.22
N ASP A 353 -16.51 18.55 -4.35
CA ASP A 353 -16.18 19.97 -4.17
C ASP A 353 -14.70 20.23 -4.44
N VAL A 354 -14.40 20.61 -5.68
CA VAL A 354 -13.03 20.88 -6.15
C VAL A 354 -12.91 22.31 -6.65
N ARG A 355 -11.84 22.99 -6.20
CA ARG A 355 -11.34 24.22 -6.82
C ARG A 355 -10.48 23.87 -8.03
N PHE A 356 -10.74 24.50 -9.17
CA PHE A 356 -9.99 24.27 -10.40
C PHE A 356 -8.93 25.35 -10.60
N ILE A 357 -7.70 24.94 -10.88
CA ILE A 357 -6.63 25.82 -11.36
C ILE A 357 -6.16 25.24 -12.69
N ALA A 358 -6.22 26.00 -13.77
CA ALA A 358 -5.77 25.57 -15.09
C ALA A 358 -4.54 26.37 -15.53
N ALA A 359 -3.64 25.75 -16.28
CA ALA A 359 -2.44 26.39 -16.80
C ALA A 359 -2.23 26.10 -18.29
N THR A 360 -1.73 27.09 -19.03
CA THR A 360 -1.36 26.92 -20.44
C THR A 360 -0.32 27.95 -20.89
N ASN A 361 0.43 27.60 -21.93
CA ASN A 361 1.28 28.50 -22.70
C ASN A 361 0.62 29.01 -23.99
N LYS A 362 -0.53 28.47 -24.39
CA LYS A 362 -1.27 28.91 -25.56
C LYS A 362 -2.17 30.10 -25.25
N ASN A 363 -2.46 30.88 -26.28
CA ASN A 363 -3.48 31.93 -26.19
C ASN A 363 -4.86 31.30 -26.41
N LEU A 364 -5.57 30.96 -25.33
CA LEU A 364 -6.87 30.29 -25.41
C LEU A 364 -7.94 31.09 -26.18
N LYS A 365 -7.86 32.44 -26.18
CA LYS A 365 -8.77 33.26 -26.99
C LYS A 365 -8.57 33.00 -28.48
N LYS A 366 -7.31 32.88 -28.93
CA LYS A 366 -6.98 32.51 -30.32
C LYS A 366 -7.37 31.06 -30.62
N GLU A 367 -7.09 30.13 -29.70
CA GLU A 367 -7.48 28.72 -29.88
C GLU A 367 -9.00 28.53 -29.98
N THR A 368 -9.76 29.36 -29.26
CA THR A 368 -11.23 29.38 -29.34
C THR A 368 -11.69 29.87 -30.72
N ALA A 369 -11.10 30.97 -31.21
CA ALA A 369 -11.40 31.49 -32.55
C ALA A 369 -11.03 30.49 -33.66
N ASN A 370 -10.00 29.67 -33.45
CA ASN A 370 -9.56 28.64 -34.39
C ASN A 370 -10.35 27.32 -34.27
N GLY A 371 -11.28 27.21 -33.32
CA GLY A 371 -12.07 25.98 -33.10
C GLY A 371 -11.32 24.85 -32.38
N ASN A 372 -10.13 25.10 -31.86
CA ASN A 372 -9.32 24.10 -31.13
C ASN A 372 -9.65 24.04 -29.63
N PHE A 373 -10.33 25.07 -29.11
CA PHE A 373 -10.75 25.15 -27.72
C PHE A 373 -12.20 25.60 -27.64
N ARG A 374 -12.98 25.03 -26.73
CA ARG A 374 -14.38 25.40 -26.59
C ARG A 374 -14.54 26.71 -25.82
N GLU A 375 -15.40 27.58 -26.35
CA GLU A 375 -15.68 28.90 -25.78
C GLU A 375 -16.32 28.82 -24.38
N ASP A 376 -17.26 27.89 -24.19
CA ASP A 376 -17.93 27.63 -22.91
C ASP A 376 -16.95 27.25 -21.78
N LEU A 377 -16.03 26.32 -22.06
CA LEU A 377 -14.99 25.91 -21.13
C LEU A 377 -14.01 27.06 -20.82
N PHE A 378 -13.67 27.88 -21.82
CA PHE A 378 -12.79 29.03 -21.62
C PHE A 378 -13.37 29.99 -20.58
N TYR A 379 -14.63 30.39 -20.71
CA TYR A 379 -15.26 31.30 -19.76
C TYR A 379 -15.42 30.70 -18.36
N ARG A 380 -15.61 29.37 -18.26
CA ARG A 380 -15.74 28.68 -16.97
C ARG A 380 -14.41 28.55 -16.22
N LEU A 381 -13.30 28.44 -16.94
CA LEU A 381 -11.95 28.39 -16.38
C LEU A 381 -11.37 29.78 -16.11
N ASN A 382 -11.59 30.73 -17.01
CA ASN A 382 -11.03 32.08 -16.97
C ASN A 382 -11.85 33.06 -16.11
N VAL A 383 -12.17 32.66 -14.87
CA VAL A 383 -12.86 33.54 -13.91
C VAL A 383 -11.88 34.51 -13.26
N LEU A 384 -10.73 33.98 -12.83
CA LEU A 384 -9.58 34.76 -12.37
C LEU A 384 -8.39 34.42 -13.26
N ASN A 385 -7.69 35.42 -13.79
CA ASN A 385 -6.52 35.19 -14.65
C ASN A 385 -5.23 35.65 -13.96
N ILE A 386 -4.18 34.86 -14.11
CA ILE A 386 -2.81 35.19 -13.74
C ILE A 386 -1.93 35.03 -14.97
N GLU A 387 -1.27 36.11 -15.38
CA GLU A 387 -0.25 36.06 -16.41
C GLU A 387 1.14 36.05 -15.75
N LEU A 388 1.88 34.96 -15.95
CA LEU A 388 3.25 34.86 -15.48
C LEU A 388 4.22 35.49 -16.48
N PRO A 389 4.95 36.55 -16.08
CA PRO A 389 5.90 37.19 -16.97
C PRO A 389 7.08 36.25 -17.27
N PRO A 390 7.63 36.30 -18.49
CA PRO A 390 8.85 35.58 -18.83
C PRO A 390 10.02 36.12 -18.00
N LEU A 391 11.07 35.29 -17.80
CA LEU A 391 12.20 35.61 -16.93
C LEU A 391 12.96 36.88 -17.40
N ARG A 392 13.02 37.11 -18.71
CA ARG A 392 13.60 38.32 -19.31
C ARG A 392 12.93 39.64 -18.92
N GLU A 393 11.70 39.59 -18.42
CA GLU A 393 10.95 40.75 -17.94
C GLU A 393 11.06 40.97 -16.41
N ARG A 394 11.76 40.06 -15.72
CA ARG A 394 12.00 40.08 -14.26
C ARG A 394 13.45 39.68 -13.98
N ARG A 395 14.38 40.35 -14.64
CA ARG A 395 15.82 40.02 -14.57
C ARG A 395 16.40 40.23 -13.18
N GLU A 396 15.79 41.11 -12.39
CA GLU A 396 16.13 41.38 -10.99
C GLU A 396 15.95 40.15 -10.09
N ASP A 397 15.13 39.17 -10.53
CA ASP A 397 14.89 37.93 -9.79
C ASP A 397 15.98 36.87 -10.06
N ILE A 398 16.74 37.00 -11.16
CA ILE A 398 17.74 36.01 -11.59
C ILE A 398 18.80 35.76 -10.51
N PRO A 399 19.40 36.78 -9.85
CA PRO A 399 20.41 36.54 -8.80
C PRO A 399 19.88 35.74 -7.62
N LEU A 400 18.62 35.97 -7.22
CA LEU A 400 17.97 35.24 -6.14
C LEU A 400 17.75 33.77 -6.54
N LEU A 401 17.23 33.54 -7.76
CA LEU A 401 17.00 32.21 -8.32
C LEU A 401 18.31 31.42 -8.48
N VAL A 402 19.37 32.06 -8.97
CA VAL A 402 20.69 31.45 -9.12
C VAL A 402 21.23 31.00 -7.76
N LYS A 403 21.22 31.88 -6.74
CA LYS A 403 21.68 31.54 -5.39
C LYS A 403 20.86 30.39 -4.80
N HIS A 404 19.54 30.40 -5.00
CA HIS A 404 18.66 29.33 -4.55
C HIS A 404 18.99 27.98 -5.20
N PHE A 405 19.15 27.94 -6.53
CA PHE A 405 19.49 26.71 -7.23
C PHE A 405 20.89 26.21 -6.88
N ILE A 406 21.88 27.10 -6.74
CA ILE A 406 23.22 26.73 -6.25
C ILE A 406 23.09 26.00 -4.91
N SER A 407 22.37 26.58 -3.93
CA SER A 407 22.18 25.97 -2.61
C SER A 407 21.55 24.58 -2.69
N ILE A 408 20.50 24.41 -3.51
CA ILE A 408 19.81 23.11 -3.68
C ILE A 408 20.75 22.05 -4.24
N TYR A 409 21.48 22.38 -5.31
CA TYR A 409 22.34 21.41 -5.99
C TYR A 409 23.63 21.15 -5.23
N SER A 410 24.14 22.15 -4.52
CA SER A 410 25.32 22.01 -3.68
C SER A 410 25.04 21.07 -2.50
N GLU A 411 23.90 21.22 -1.82
CA GLU A 411 23.47 20.32 -0.75
C GLU A 411 23.27 18.89 -1.25
N ARG A 412 22.55 18.72 -2.37
CA ARG A 412 22.30 17.39 -2.98
C ARG A 412 23.58 16.65 -3.34
N LEU A 413 24.61 17.37 -3.80
CA LEU A 413 25.88 16.79 -4.25
C LEU A 413 26.95 16.79 -3.16
N GLY A 414 26.63 17.20 -1.93
CA GLY A 414 27.60 17.29 -0.83
C GLY A 414 28.71 18.32 -1.04
N LYS A 415 28.49 19.30 -1.93
CA LYS A 415 29.43 20.40 -2.18
C LYS A 415 29.02 21.60 -1.32
N SER A 416 29.88 22.07 -0.43
CA SER A 416 29.58 23.23 0.44
C SER A 416 30.36 24.48 0.03
N GLY A 417 29.75 25.65 0.15
CA GLY A 417 30.44 26.93 0.00
C GLY A 417 30.72 27.34 -1.45
N ILE A 418 29.91 26.87 -2.40
CA ILE A 418 29.99 27.31 -3.80
C ILE A 418 29.57 28.78 -3.89
N LYS A 419 30.45 29.61 -4.48
CA LYS A 419 30.17 31.01 -4.79
C LYS A 419 30.10 31.20 -6.30
N ILE A 420 29.53 32.32 -6.72
CA ILE A 420 29.50 32.76 -8.12
C ILE A 420 30.19 34.11 -8.22
N SER A 421 31.09 34.28 -9.19
CA SER A 421 31.76 35.54 -9.43
C SER A 421 30.82 36.56 -10.07
N ASP A 422 31.06 37.85 -9.81
CA ASP A 422 30.18 38.93 -10.28
C ASP A 422 30.04 38.93 -11.80
N ARG A 423 31.14 38.68 -12.52
CA ARG A 423 31.13 38.56 -14.00
C ARG A 423 30.26 37.41 -14.49
N ALA A 424 30.29 36.27 -13.82
CA ALA A 424 29.43 35.14 -14.17
C ALA A 424 27.95 35.47 -13.90
N MET A 425 27.66 36.15 -12.79
CA MET A 425 26.31 36.63 -12.48
C MET A 425 25.79 37.64 -13.50
N ASP A 426 26.62 38.57 -13.97
CA ASP A 426 26.24 39.54 -14.99
C ASP A 426 25.86 38.87 -16.31
N ILE A 427 26.65 37.89 -16.76
CA ILE A 427 26.34 37.10 -17.96
C ILE A 427 25.00 36.37 -17.83
N LEU A 428 24.74 35.77 -16.66
CA LEU A 428 23.46 35.09 -16.42
C LEU A 428 22.29 36.10 -16.41
N LYS A 429 22.43 37.29 -15.84
CA LYS A 429 21.37 38.32 -15.85
C LYS A 429 21.03 38.81 -17.26
N ASP A 430 22.01 38.93 -18.14
CA ASP A 430 21.85 39.52 -19.47
C ASP A 430 21.20 38.56 -20.48
N TYR A 431 21.22 37.26 -20.20
CA TYR A 431 20.66 36.25 -21.09
C TYR A 431 19.11 36.26 -21.10
N GLY A 432 18.53 36.02 -22.28
CA GLY A 432 17.08 36.13 -22.50
C GLY A 432 16.23 34.97 -21.99
N TYR A 433 16.84 33.82 -21.68
CA TYR A 433 16.18 32.59 -21.20
C TYR A 433 14.88 32.24 -21.94
N PRO A 434 14.94 31.81 -23.22
CA PRO A 434 13.76 31.32 -23.95
C PRO A 434 13.05 30.15 -23.24
N GLY A 435 13.77 29.33 -22.47
CA GLY A 435 13.22 28.27 -21.62
C GLY A 435 12.92 28.71 -20.18
N ASN A 436 13.00 30.00 -19.89
CA ASN A 436 12.67 30.64 -18.61
C ASN A 436 13.39 29.96 -17.41
N ILE A 437 12.68 29.77 -16.29
CA ILE A 437 13.24 29.20 -15.05
C ILE A 437 13.74 27.77 -15.28
N ARG A 438 13.11 27.00 -16.18
CA ARG A 438 13.53 25.63 -16.48
C ARG A 438 14.93 25.59 -17.10
N GLU A 439 15.21 26.51 -18.03
CA GLU A 439 16.54 26.65 -18.63
C GLU A 439 17.58 27.11 -17.61
N LEU A 440 17.27 28.17 -16.84
CA LEU A 440 18.16 28.66 -15.78
C LEU A 440 18.51 27.55 -14.78
N LYS A 441 17.51 26.80 -14.33
CA LYS A 441 17.69 25.68 -13.40
C LYS A 441 18.62 24.61 -13.97
N ASN A 442 18.40 24.19 -15.22
CA ASN A 442 19.22 23.18 -15.88
C ASN A 442 20.66 23.65 -16.06
N GLU A 443 20.86 24.93 -16.38
CA GLU A 443 22.19 25.51 -16.54
C GLU A 443 22.96 25.50 -15.21
N ILE A 444 22.33 25.95 -14.11
CA ILE A 444 22.96 25.93 -12.78
C ILE A 444 23.24 24.50 -12.30
N GLU A 445 22.32 23.56 -12.54
CA GLU A 445 22.53 22.14 -12.22
C GLU A 445 23.77 21.59 -12.93
N LYS A 446 23.90 21.87 -14.22
CA LYS A 446 25.05 21.45 -15.03
C LYS A 446 26.34 22.07 -14.50
N ILE A 447 26.35 23.38 -14.23
CA ILE A 447 27.50 24.10 -13.69
C ILE A 447 27.95 23.46 -12.38
N VAL A 448 27.05 23.32 -11.40
CA VAL A 448 27.40 22.78 -10.07
C VAL A 448 27.86 21.32 -10.15
N SER A 449 27.29 20.54 -11.05
CA SER A 449 27.68 19.13 -11.26
C SER A 449 29.12 19.00 -11.75
N LEU A 450 29.50 19.82 -12.73
CA LEU A 450 30.83 19.81 -13.37
C LEU A 450 31.86 20.68 -12.65
N LEU A 451 31.47 21.39 -11.60
CA LEU A 451 32.37 22.30 -10.89
C LEU A 451 33.36 21.52 -10.01
N ASP A 452 34.65 21.58 -10.35
CA ASP A 452 35.74 21.06 -9.53
C ASP A 452 36.24 22.08 -8.49
N SER A 453 36.04 23.37 -8.76
CA SER A 453 36.34 24.47 -7.84
C SER A 453 35.18 24.77 -6.87
N ARG A 454 35.38 25.71 -5.95
CA ARG A 454 34.30 26.27 -5.10
C ARG A 454 33.77 27.60 -5.62
N GLU A 455 34.11 27.98 -6.85
CA GLU A 455 33.73 29.26 -7.43
C GLU A 455 33.33 29.09 -8.90
N ILE A 456 32.11 29.51 -9.22
CA ILE A 456 31.54 29.55 -10.56
C ILE A 456 32.07 30.81 -11.26
N ASN A 457 32.81 30.59 -12.33
CA ASN A 457 33.36 31.62 -13.21
C ASN A 457 32.74 31.56 -14.60
N VAL A 458 33.06 32.56 -15.43
CA VAL A 458 32.54 32.68 -16.81
C VAL A 458 32.78 31.42 -17.63
N GLN A 459 33.93 30.75 -17.44
CA GLN A 459 34.31 29.52 -18.14
C GLN A 459 33.39 28.33 -17.86
N ASN A 460 32.64 28.38 -16.75
CA ASN A 460 31.71 27.32 -16.39
C ASN A 460 30.34 27.49 -17.06
N ILE A 461 30.01 28.69 -17.53
CA ILE A 461 28.75 28.97 -18.22
C ILE A 461 28.78 28.33 -19.61
N SER A 462 27.68 27.69 -19.99
CA SER A 462 27.57 27.02 -21.27
C SER A 462 27.78 27.97 -22.44
N GLU A 463 28.51 27.48 -23.44
CA GLU A 463 28.90 28.23 -24.63
C GLU A 463 27.73 28.84 -25.40
N HIS A 464 26.55 28.20 -25.40
CA HIS A 464 25.36 28.73 -26.08
C HIS A 464 24.85 30.04 -25.47
N ILE A 465 24.98 30.24 -24.15
CA ILE A 465 24.64 31.51 -23.48
C ILE A 465 25.65 32.59 -23.85
N ILE A 466 26.94 32.24 -23.83
CA ILE A 466 28.04 33.18 -24.16
C ILE A 466 27.91 33.64 -25.62
N ARG A 467 27.77 32.72 -26.57
CA ARG A 467 27.62 33.02 -28.00
C ARG A 467 26.38 33.85 -28.31
N ALA A 468 25.26 33.58 -27.64
CA ALA A 468 24.04 34.35 -27.83
C ALA A 468 24.24 35.83 -27.43
N LEU A 469 24.98 36.09 -26.35
CA LEU A 469 25.29 37.45 -25.91
C LEU A 469 26.32 38.14 -26.82
N GLU A 470 27.28 37.40 -27.38
CA GLU A 470 28.24 37.93 -28.35
C GLU A 470 27.55 38.35 -29.66
N SER A 471 26.61 37.53 -30.17
CA SER A 471 25.84 37.84 -31.37
C SER A 471 24.95 39.09 -31.25
N CYS A 472 24.57 39.47 -30.02
CA CYS A 472 23.82 40.70 -29.74
C CYS A 472 24.72 41.94 -29.68
N LYS A 473 26.03 41.78 -29.45
CA LYS A 473 27.00 42.89 -29.35
C LYS A 473 27.64 43.26 -30.68
N THR A 474 27.60 42.37 -31.69
CA THR A 474 28.16 42.59 -33.03
C THR A 474 27.13 43.08 -34.07
N GLY A 475 26.07 43.76 -33.62
CA GLY A 475 25.06 44.38 -34.48
C GLY A 475 25.45 45.77 -34.98
N THR A 476 26.41 45.86 -35.89
CA THR A 476 26.55 46.95 -36.87
C THR A 476 26.68 46.34 -38.25
N GLU A 477 25.56 45.91 -38.82
CA GLU A 477 25.43 45.77 -40.27
C GLU A 477 24.09 46.34 -40.72
N THR A 478 24.23 47.24 -41.69
CA THR A 478 23.25 48.11 -42.31
C THR A 478 22.12 47.29 -42.94
N TYR A 479 20.89 47.48 -42.46
CA TYR A 479 19.70 47.08 -43.21
C TYR A 479 19.55 48.05 -44.40
N ASN A 480 19.99 47.62 -45.58
CA ASN A 480 19.61 48.28 -46.84
C ASN A 480 18.11 48.04 -47.08
N LYS A 481 17.35 49.14 -47.04
CA LYS A 481 16.10 49.28 -47.81
C LYS A 481 16.44 49.35 -49.30
N GLU A 482 15.44 49.07 -50.14
CA GLU A 482 15.45 48.95 -51.61
C GLU A 482 15.70 47.51 -52.08
N THR A 483 14.69 46.72 -52.46
CA THR A 483 13.85 46.96 -53.65
C THR A 483 12.61 46.07 -53.59
N VAL A 484 11.44 46.69 -53.48
CA VAL A 484 10.17 46.10 -53.95
C VAL A 484 9.57 47.17 -54.84
N GLU A 485 9.69 47.00 -56.15
CA GLU A 485 8.63 47.31 -57.10
C GLU A 485 9.00 46.83 -58.52
N LYS A 486 8.01 46.17 -59.14
CA LYS A 486 7.74 46.08 -60.58
C LYS A 486 8.74 45.30 -61.45
N THR A 487 8.29 44.11 -61.87
CA THR A 487 7.91 43.88 -63.28
C THR A 487 7.18 42.53 -63.40
N GLY A 488 5.96 42.59 -63.93
CA GLY A 488 5.25 41.43 -64.42
C GLY A 488 5.64 41.12 -65.87
N SER A 489 5.06 40.01 -66.35
CA SER A 489 4.93 39.53 -67.74
C SER A 489 6.21 39.15 -68.51
N ASN A 490 6.41 37.84 -68.76
CA ASN A 490 6.10 37.25 -70.07
C ASN A 490 6.23 35.72 -70.13
N LEU A 491 5.44 35.13 -71.04
CA LEU A 491 5.25 33.71 -71.34
C LEU A 491 6.30 33.15 -72.33
N GLY A 492 6.48 31.82 -72.35
CA GLY A 492 6.65 31.06 -73.61
C GLY A 492 7.68 29.91 -73.64
N ASN A 493 7.18 28.66 -73.77
CA ASN A 493 7.58 27.48 -74.60
C ASN A 493 9.09 27.15 -74.81
N GLY A 494 9.63 25.92 -74.91
CA GLY A 494 9.15 24.54 -75.06
C GLY A 494 10.21 23.72 -75.84
N ALA A 495 10.41 22.43 -75.49
CA ALA A 495 11.01 21.29 -76.24
C ALA A 495 12.55 21.09 -76.42
N GLU A 496 13.05 20.04 -75.74
CA GLU A 496 13.89 18.87 -76.15
C GLU A 496 15.10 18.97 -77.11
N ASN A 497 16.30 18.57 -76.63
CA ASN A 497 17.10 17.41 -77.11
C ASN A 497 18.42 17.19 -76.30
N ASP A 498 18.66 15.93 -75.95
CA ASP A 498 19.75 15.25 -75.18
C ASP A 498 21.09 15.09 -75.98
N PRO A 499 22.17 14.40 -75.54
CA PRO A 499 22.79 14.20 -74.21
C PRO A 499 24.37 14.34 -74.20
N LEU A 500 24.98 14.31 -72.99
CA LEU A 500 26.31 13.73 -72.60
C LEU A 500 27.29 14.62 -71.78
N SER A 501 27.25 14.35 -70.47
CA SER A 501 28.38 13.97 -69.60
C SER A 501 29.08 15.01 -68.68
N ILE A 502 29.25 14.53 -67.43
CA ILE A 502 30.21 14.87 -66.36
C ILE A 502 29.74 15.87 -65.27
N ASN A 503 29.36 15.26 -64.13
CA ASN A 503 29.44 15.66 -62.71
C ASN A 503 29.47 17.15 -62.30
N PRO A 504 28.62 17.52 -61.32
CA PRO A 504 29.00 18.51 -60.32
C PRO A 504 29.01 17.93 -58.90
N VAL A 505 30.11 18.27 -58.25
CA VAL A 505 30.44 18.13 -56.85
C VAL A 505 29.37 18.76 -55.95
N SER A 506 29.00 18.00 -54.93
CA SER A 506 28.15 18.39 -53.80
C SER A 506 28.74 19.53 -52.96
N LEU A 507 27.94 20.57 -52.68
CA LEU A 507 28.00 21.30 -51.41
C LEU A 507 26.57 21.68 -50.97
N LYS A 508 25.83 20.68 -50.52
CA LYS A 508 24.65 20.86 -49.66
C LYS A 508 25.11 21.02 -48.22
N GLN A 509 24.69 22.12 -47.62
CA GLN A 509 24.27 22.29 -46.22
C GLN A 509 24.45 21.05 -45.33
N LYS A 510 25.38 21.15 -44.37
CA LYS A 510 25.55 20.21 -43.24
C LYS A 510 24.26 20.13 -42.42
N THR A 511 23.39 19.20 -42.80
CA THR A 511 22.34 18.66 -41.95
C THR A 511 22.93 17.38 -41.37
N TYR A 512 23.16 17.33 -40.05
CA TYR A 512 23.57 16.08 -39.41
C TYR A 512 22.42 15.08 -39.50
N ASN A 513 22.48 14.18 -40.48
CA ASN A 513 21.53 13.09 -40.68
C ASN A 513 21.73 12.05 -39.57
N ILE A 514 20.99 12.20 -38.47
CA ILE A 514 20.99 11.27 -37.31
C ILE A 514 20.75 9.81 -37.76
N GLY A 515 20.02 9.60 -38.86
CA GLY A 515 19.76 8.27 -39.42
C GLY A 515 20.96 7.56 -40.07
N GLU A 516 21.96 8.29 -40.58
CA GLU A 516 23.14 7.68 -41.21
C GLU A 516 24.15 7.20 -40.18
N SER A 517 24.41 8.01 -39.14
CA SER A 517 25.28 7.61 -38.02
C SER A 517 24.72 6.40 -37.26
N GLU A 518 23.40 6.32 -37.10
CA GLU A 518 22.75 5.16 -36.48
C GLU A 518 22.90 3.89 -37.34
N LYS A 519 22.81 4.02 -38.67
CA LYS A 519 23.00 2.91 -39.61
C LYS A 519 24.42 2.36 -39.58
N GLU A 520 25.43 3.23 -39.47
CA GLU A 520 26.83 2.82 -39.35
C GLU A 520 27.12 2.09 -38.03
N LEU A 521 26.62 2.61 -36.90
CA LEU A 521 26.79 1.96 -35.59
C LEU A 521 26.18 0.56 -35.57
N ILE A 522 25.00 0.37 -36.17
CA ILE A 522 24.36 -0.94 -36.28
C ILE A 522 25.18 -1.89 -37.16
N LYS A 523 25.75 -1.43 -38.28
CA LYS A 523 26.62 -2.25 -39.13
C LYS A 523 27.90 -2.68 -38.40
N VAL A 524 28.57 -1.76 -37.71
CA VAL A 524 29.80 -2.05 -36.94
C VAL A 524 29.51 -3.04 -35.81
N ALA A 525 28.37 -2.91 -35.12
CA ALA A 525 27.96 -3.85 -34.08
C ALA A 525 27.66 -5.25 -34.63
N LEU A 526 27.08 -5.36 -35.83
CA LEU A 526 26.80 -6.64 -36.50
C LEU A 526 28.08 -7.31 -37.00
N SER A 527 28.99 -6.56 -37.63
CA SER A 527 30.27 -7.09 -38.12
C SER A 527 31.17 -7.54 -36.97
N SER A 528 31.27 -6.77 -35.89
CA SER A 528 32.03 -7.14 -34.70
C SER A 528 31.40 -8.25 -33.85
N SER A 529 30.22 -8.74 -34.24
CA SER A 529 29.51 -9.83 -33.58
C SER A 529 29.28 -11.02 -34.51
N ASN A 530 29.99 -11.09 -35.65
CA ASN A 530 29.85 -12.15 -36.67
C ASN A 530 28.39 -12.43 -37.06
N GLY A 531 27.56 -11.38 -37.19
CA GLY A 531 26.15 -11.52 -37.56
C GLY A 531 25.22 -12.02 -36.45
N ASN A 532 25.72 -12.25 -35.22
CA ASN A 532 24.87 -12.60 -34.09
C ASN A 532 24.08 -11.39 -33.58
N LYS A 533 22.80 -11.33 -33.97
CA LYS A 533 21.86 -10.22 -33.69
C LYS A 533 21.66 -9.97 -32.17
N SER A 534 21.74 -11.01 -31.33
CA SER A 534 21.60 -10.86 -29.87
C SER A 534 22.85 -10.23 -29.24
N ALA A 535 24.05 -10.60 -29.70
CA ALA A 535 25.30 -10.01 -29.23
C ALA A 535 25.48 -8.57 -29.71
N ALA A 536 25.08 -8.28 -30.95
CA ALA A 536 25.09 -6.92 -31.49
C ALA A 536 24.13 -5.98 -30.74
N ALA A 537 22.92 -6.46 -30.40
CA ALA A 537 21.95 -5.69 -29.61
C ALA A 537 22.48 -5.35 -28.21
N LYS A 538 23.17 -6.31 -27.57
CA LYS A 538 23.79 -6.13 -26.25
C LYS A 538 24.91 -5.08 -26.27
N LYS A 539 25.74 -5.06 -27.32
CA LYS A 539 26.78 -4.03 -27.50
C LYS A 539 26.21 -2.62 -27.74
N LEU A 540 25.04 -2.55 -28.37
CA LEU A 540 24.33 -1.28 -28.64
C LEU A 540 23.43 -0.84 -27.48
N GLY A 541 23.34 -1.61 -26.38
CA GLY A 541 22.52 -1.26 -25.23
C GLY A 541 21.01 -1.29 -25.50
N ILE A 542 20.56 -2.02 -26.54
CA ILE A 542 19.15 -2.11 -26.93
C ILE A 542 18.65 -3.56 -26.89
N SER A 543 17.33 -3.75 -26.80
CA SER A 543 16.73 -5.08 -26.88
C SER A 543 16.90 -5.70 -28.28
N ARG A 544 16.92 -7.02 -28.36
CA ARG A 544 16.98 -7.75 -29.65
C ARG A 544 15.84 -7.34 -30.60
N GLU A 545 14.63 -7.18 -30.07
CA GLU A 545 13.48 -6.68 -30.84
C GLU A 545 13.65 -5.21 -31.25
N GLY A 546 14.24 -4.37 -30.39
CA GLY A 546 14.56 -2.98 -30.73
C GLY A 546 15.58 -2.87 -31.86
N LEU A 547 16.61 -3.72 -31.86
CA LEU A 547 17.57 -3.83 -32.96
C LEU A 547 16.87 -4.28 -34.26
N ARG A 548 15.99 -5.29 -34.17
CA ARG A 548 15.25 -5.80 -35.33
C ARG A 548 14.37 -4.73 -35.98
N LEU A 549 13.66 -3.93 -35.18
CA LEU A 549 12.83 -2.82 -35.66
C LEU A 549 13.67 -1.71 -36.32
N LYS A 550 14.82 -1.36 -35.72
CA LYS A 550 15.76 -0.37 -36.28
C LYS A 550 16.40 -0.85 -37.58
N MET A 551 16.81 -2.11 -37.66
CA MET A 551 17.30 -2.72 -38.91
C MET A 551 16.24 -2.71 -40.02
N LYS A 552 14.97 -3.01 -39.69
CA LYS A 552 13.84 -2.95 -40.64
C LYS A 552 13.58 -1.53 -41.13
N LYS A 553 13.65 -0.54 -40.24
CA LYS A 553 13.45 0.88 -40.58
C LYS A 553 14.57 1.46 -41.45
N LEU A 554 15.81 0.96 -41.28
CA LEU A 554 17.00 1.44 -41.99
C LEU A 554 17.36 0.62 -43.24
N GLY A 555 16.50 -0.33 -43.63
CA GLY A 555 16.69 -1.17 -44.82
C GLY A 555 17.87 -2.13 -44.74
N LEU A 556 18.32 -2.48 -43.51
CA LEU A 556 19.39 -3.45 -43.28
C LEU A 556 18.77 -4.84 -43.12
N GLN A 557 18.38 -5.48 -44.22
CA GLN A 557 17.89 -6.86 -44.20
C GLN A 557 19.00 -7.82 -44.61
N SER A 558 19.30 -8.77 -43.71
CA SER A 558 19.94 -10.06 -43.99
C SER A 558 19.32 -11.10 -43.07
#